data_AF-A0A1I7ENT9-F1
#
_entry.id   AF-A0A1I7ENT9-F1
#
_cell.length_a   1.000
_cell.length_b   1.000
_cell.length_c   1.000
_cell.angle_alpha   90.00
_cell.angle_beta   90.00
_cell.angle_gamma   90.00
#
_symmetry.space_group_name_H-M   'P 1'
#
loop_
_entity.id
_entity.type
_entity.pdbx_description
1 polymer ?
#
loop_
_entity_poly.entity_id
_entity_poly.type
_entity_poly.pdbx_seq_one_letter_code
_entity_poly.pdbx_strand_id
1 'polypeptide(L)'
;MIVGLETMSDCISIVCPSCGADHGDDGWEVLQENEVHQMKCEFCRAEFFVSIFECERCVADNVISSLSEHEVKNRTCRACGHRPEIEGEDYEEPCL
;
A
#
# COMPACT_ATOMS: atom_id res chain seq x y z
N MET A 1 19.35 4.69 33.64
CA MET A 1 18.05 5.14 33.12
C MET A 1 17.91 4.48 31.76
N ILE A 2 17.05 3.48 31.67
CA ILE A 2 16.76 2.79 30.41
C ILE A 2 15.77 3.72 29.71
N VAL A 3 16.25 4.50 28.74
CA VAL A 3 15.35 5.23 27.85
C VAL A 3 14.57 4.17 27.08
N GLY A 4 13.24 4.27 27.15
CA GLY A 4 12.35 3.28 26.56
C GLY A 4 12.70 3.10 25.08
N LEU A 5 12.88 1.85 24.65
CA LEU A 5 12.56 1.50 23.29
C LEU A 5 11.04 1.63 23.20
N GLU A 6 10.56 2.86 23.02
CA GLU A 6 9.30 3.08 22.33
C GLU A 6 9.56 2.43 20.97
N THR A 7 8.99 1.25 20.77
CA THR A 7 8.83 0.69 19.44
C THR A 7 8.13 1.79 18.66
N MET A 8 8.91 2.57 17.91
CA MET A 8 8.43 3.48 16.90
C MET A 8 7.71 2.56 15.92
N SER A 9 6.43 2.33 16.18
CA SER A 9 5.52 1.79 15.18
C SER A 9 5.55 2.88 14.13
N ASP A 10 6.33 2.68 13.07
CA ASP A 10 6.29 3.54 11.89
C ASP A 10 4.82 3.65 11.51
N CYS A 11 4.18 4.77 11.85
CA CYS A 11 2.76 4.96 11.65
C CYS A 11 2.53 4.94 10.15
N ILE A 12 2.07 3.81 9.63
CA ILE A 12 1.74 3.61 8.23
C ILE A 12 0.63 4.61 7.89
N SER A 13 1.00 5.67 7.16
CA SER A 13 0.08 6.75 6.80
C SER A 13 -0.38 6.60 5.36
N ILE A 14 -1.69 6.46 5.15
CA ILE A 14 -2.30 6.32 3.83
C ILE A 14 -2.71 7.71 3.31
N VAL A 15 -2.06 8.15 2.23
CA VAL A 15 -2.36 9.44 1.61
C VAL A 15 -3.30 9.25 0.43
N CYS A 16 -4.40 10.01 0.37
CA CYS A 16 -5.28 10.02 -0.78
C CYS A 16 -4.57 10.62 -2.01
N PRO A 17 -4.42 9.88 -3.13
CA PRO A 17 -3.74 10.37 -4.33
C PRO A 17 -4.50 11.50 -5.06
N SER A 18 -5.79 11.68 -4.76
CA SER A 18 -6.63 12.72 -5.38
C SER A 18 -6.52 14.08 -4.70
N CYS A 19 -6.49 14.12 -3.36
CA CYS A 19 -6.53 15.38 -2.61
C CYS A 19 -5.36 15.59 -1.64
N GLY A 20 -4.51 14.57 -1.44
CA GLY A 20 -3.39 14.62 -0.51
C GLY A 20 -3.79 14.53 0.96
N ALA A 21 -5.05 14.24 1.28
CA ALA A 21 -5.46 14.00 2.66
C ALA A 21 -4.74 12.77 3.22
N ASP A 22 -4.13 12.93 4.39
CA ASP A 22 -3.59 11.84 5.18
C ASP A 22 -4.71 11.23 6.02
N HIS A 23 -4.83 9.90 5.99
CA HIS A 23 -5.89 9.18 6.69
C HIS A 23 -5.43 8.51 8.00
N GLY A 24 -4.25 8.86 8.53
CA GLY A 24 -3.78 8.40 9.85
C GLY A 24 -3.77 6.87 10.03
N ASP A 25 -3.70 6.41 11.28
CA ASP A 25 -3.70 4.99 11.68
C ASP A 25 -5.07 4.55 12.27
N ASP A 26 -5.95 5.50 12.59
CA ASP A 26 -7.17 5.34 13.42
C ASP A 26 -8.30 4.43 12.84
N GLY A 27 -8.02 3.61 11.83
CA GLY A 27 -8.99 2.65 11.28
C GLY A 27 -8.46 1.67 10.24
N TRP A 28 -7.14 1.61 10.03
CA TRP A 28 -6.53 0.82 8.94
C TRP A 28 -5.81 -0.44 9.42
N GLU A 29 -5.82 -0.72 10.71
CA GLU A 29 -5.29 -1.94 11.35
C GLU A 29 -5.91 -3.25 10.82
N VAL A 30 -6.92 -3.17 9.94
CA VAL A 30 -7.65 -4.30 9.36
C VAL A 30 -7.24 -4.58 7.90
N LEU A 31 -6.41 -3.74 7.27
CA LEU A 31 -5.97 -3.98 5.90
C LEU A 31 -4.97 -5.14 5.87
N GLN A 32 -5.33 -6.19 5.14
CA GLN A 32 -4.46 -7.33 4.94
C GLN A 32 -3.26 -6.95 4.06
N GLU A 33 -2.06 -7.32 4.50
CA GLU A 33 -0.81 -7.09 3.79
C GLU A 33 -0.76 -7.86 2.47
N ASN A 34 -0.02 -7.32 1.49
CA ASN A 34 0.12 -7.84 0.12
C ASN A 34 -1.18 -7.92 -0.70
N GLU A 35 -2.28 -7.39 -0.19
CA GLU A 35 -3.52 -7.24 -0.95
C GLU A 35 -3.74 -5.80 -1.41
N VAL A 36 -4.58 -5.66 -2.43
CA VAL A 36 -5.02 -4.36 -2.93
C VAL A 36 -6.41 -4.10 -2.39
N HIS A 37 -6.54 -3.03 -1.61
CA HIS A 37 -7.80 -2.63 -1.00
C HIS A 37 -8.35 -1.39 -1.72
N GLN A 38 -9.62 -1.43 -2.08
CA GLN A 38 -10.32 -0.26 -2.60
C GLN A 38 -10.87 0.57 -1.43
N MET A 39 -10.61 1.88 -1.49
CA MET A 39 -10.84 2.83 -0.42
C MET A 39 -11.59 4.05 -0.97
N LYS A 40 -12.25 4.79 -0.08
CA LYS A 40 -12.91 6.05 -0.44
C LYS A 40 -12.48 7.15 0.52
N CYS A 41 -11.91 8.22 -0.03
CA CYS A 41 -11.47 9.36 0.76
C CYS A 41 -12.67 10.06 1.41
N GLU A 42 -12.65 10.27 2.72
CA GLU A 42 -13.71 10.99 3.43
C GLU A 42 -13.80 12.49 3.04
N PHE A 43 -12.68 13.08 2.66
CA PHE A 43 -12.56 14.50 2.33
C PHE A 43 -13.03 14.81 0.91
N CYS A 44 -12.42 14.18 -0.11
CA CYS A 44 -12.75 14.46 -1.52
C CYS A 44 -13.72 13.45 -2.14
N ARG A 45 -14.10 12.38 -1.42
CA ARG A 45 -14.97 11.29 -1.90
C ARG A 45 -14.44 10.50 -3.09
N ALA A 46 -13.19 10.73 -3.51
CA ALA A 46 -12.55 9.94 -4.55
C ALA A 46 -12.34 8.51 -4.07
N GLU A 47 -12.58 7.56 -4.97
CA GLU A 47 -12.21 6.17 -4.79
C GLU A 47 -10.76 5.98 -5.23
N PHE A 48 -9.99 5.26 -4.43
CA PHE A 48 -8.59 4.98 -4.69
C PHE A 48 -8.23 3.59 -4.15
N PHE A 49 -7.14 3.03 -4.64
CA PHE A 49 -6.63 1.74 -4.24
C PHE A 49 -5.42 1.94 -3.34
N VAL A 50 -5.26 1.08 -2.34
CA VAL A 50 -4.10 1.05 -1.45
C VAL A 50 -3.57 -0.37 -1.33
N SER A 51 -2.26 -0.52 -1.24
CA SER A 51 -1.63 -1.77 -0.84
C SER A 51 -0.50 -1.49 0.13
N ILE A 52 -0.43 -2.35 1.15
CA ILE A 52 0.59 -2.33 2.20
C ILE A 52 1.37 -3.62 2.05
N PHE A 53 2.70 -3.54 1.97
CA PHE A 53 3.54 -4.71 1.84
C PHE A 53 4.94 -4.46 2.40
N GLU A 54 5.51 -5.48 3.02
CA GLU A 54 6.92 -5.52 3.35
C GLU A 54 7.75 -5.83 2.09
N CYS A 55 8.85 -5.10 1.88
CA CYS A 55 9.74 -5.38 0.77
C CYS A 55 10.61 -6.61 1.04
N GLU A 56 10.48 -7.65 0.22
CA GLU A 56 11.25 -8.91 0.31
C GLU A 56 12.78 -8.71 0.26
N ARG A 57 13.26 -7.58 -0.27
CA ARG A 57 14.69 -7.29 -0.43
C ARG A 57 15.30 -6.51 0.73
N CYS A 58 14.59 -5.51 1.24
CA CYS A 58 15.13 -4.58 2.25
C CYS A 58 14.34 -4.58 3.56
N VAL A 59 13.28 -5.39 3.64
CA VAL A 59 12.43 -5.57 4.83
C VAL A 59 11.80 -4.25 5.30
N ALA A 60 11.70 -3.27 4.39
CA ALA A 60 11.05 -2.00 4.67
C ALA A 60 9.55 -2.13 4.37
N ASP A 61 8.72 -1.60 5.25
CA ASP A 61 7.30 -1.42 5.01
C ASP A 61 7.05 -0.42 3.89
N ASN A 62 6.10 -0.73 3.02
CA ASN A 62 5.71 0.13 1.92
C ASN A 62 4.20 0.30 1.89
N VAL A 63 3.79 1.55 1.68
CA VAL A 63 2.40 1.95 1.52
C VAL A 63 2.29 2.65 0.20
N ILE A 64 1.46 2.13 -0.69
CA ILE A 64 1.22 2.70 -2.01
C ILE A 64 -0.26 2.92 -2.19
N SER A 65 -0.63 4.14 -2.57
CA SER A 65 -1.99 4.50 -2.95
C SER A 65 -2.00 5.06 -4.38
N SER A 66 -2.98 4.65 -5.19
CA SER A 66 -3.22 5.22 -6.53
C SER A 66 -4.71 5.22 -6.88
N LEU A 67 -5.09 6.05 -7.85
CA LEU A 67 -6.42 6.00 -8.47
C LEU A 67 -6.57 4.80 -9.41
N SER A 68 -5.46 4.11 -9.75
CA SER A 68 -5.46 2.91 -10.58
C SER A 68 -5.01 1.68 -9.80
N GLU A 69 -5.85 0.65 -9.77
CA GLU A 69 -5.51 -0.65 -9.19
C GLU A 69 -4.23 -1.24 -9.82
N HIS A 70 -4.07 -1.07 -11.13
CA HIS A 70 -2.93 -1.63 -11.87
C HIS A 70 -1.59 -0.98 -11.48
N GLU A 71 -1.60 0.29 -11.10
CA GLU A 71 -0.40 0.97 -10.57
C GLU A 71 -0.04 0.47 -9.17
N VAL A 72 -1.06 0.16 -8.35
CA VAL A 72 -0.84 -0.43 -7.01
C VAL A 72 -0.34 -1.88 -7.13
N LYS A 73 -0.85 -2.66 -8.09
CA LYS A 73 -0.34 -4.01 -8.39
C LYS A 73 1.12 -3.96 -8.85
N ASN A 74 1.48 -3.00 -9.71
CA ASN A 74 2.86 -2.73 -10.16
C ASN A 74 3.72 -1.97 -9.13
N ARG A 75 3.58 -2.34 -7.86
CA ARG A 75 4.27 -1.74 -6.73
C ARG A 75 5.78 -1.79 -6.89
N THR A 76 6.45 -0.72 -6.46
CA THR A 76 7.91 -0.65 -6.35
C THR A 76 8.23 -0.18 -4.94
N CYS A 77 9.16 -0.87 -4.27
CA CYS A 77 9.64 -0.49 -2.96
C CYS A 77 10.26 0.91 -3.03
N ARG A 78 9.79 1.84 -2.20
CA ARG A 78 10.29 3.22 -2.16
C ARG A 78 11.68 3.31 -1.54
N ALA A 79 12.04 2.37 -0.68
CA ALA A 79 13.33 2.36 0.01
C ALA A 79 14.48 1.86 -0.87
N CYS A 80 14.27 0.79 -1.65
CA CYS A 80 15.34 0.14 -2.42
C CYS A 80 15.08 0.05 -3.93
N GLY A 81 13.92 0.48 -4.41
CA GLY A 81 13.54 0.40 -5.83
C GLY A 81 13.25 -1.02 -6.33
N HIS A 82 13.19 -2.02 -5.45
CA HIS A 82 12.85 -3.38 -5.84
C HIS A 82 11.38 -3.47 -6.24
N ARG A 83 11.11 -4.11 -7.38
CA ARG A 83 9.77 -4.42 -7.85
C ARG A 83 9.54 -5.91 -7.64
N PRO A 84 8.58 -6.33 -6.81
CA PRO A 84 8.25 -7.74 -6.68
C PRO A 84 7.75 -8.28 -8.01
N GLU A 85 8.12 -9.53 -8.31
CA GLU A 85 7.58 -10.26 -9.45
C GLU A 85 6.12 -10.56 -9.12
N ILE A 86 5.22 -9.81 -9.75
CA ILE A 86 3.79 -10.14 -9.69
C ILE A 86 3.67 -11.37 -10.57
N GLU A 87 3.46 -12.54 -9.97
CA GLU A 87 3.01 -13.71 -10.70
C GLU A 87 1.69 -13.31 -11.35
N GLY A 88 1.77 -12.95 -12.63
CA GLY A 88 0.63 -12.50 -13.41
C GLY A 88 -0.43 -13.58 -13.35
N GLU A 89 -1.65 -13.18 -12.99
CA GLU A 89 -2.85 -13.94 -13.28
C GLU A 89 -2.76 -14.35 -14.75
N ASP A 90 -2.67 -15.66 -14.97
CA ASP A 90 -2.70 -16.31 -16.28
C ASP A 90 -3.86 -15.70 -17.05
N TYR A 91 -3.54 -14.92 -18.08
CA TYR A 91 -4.50 -14.51 -19.08
C TYR A 91 -4.96 -15.80 -19.75
N GLU A 92 -6.08 -16.38 -19.28
CA GLU A 92 -6.77 -17.41 -20.04
C GLU A 92 -7.08 -16.81 -21.41
N GLU A 93 -6.30 -17.22 -22.43
CA GLU A 93 -6.53 -16.85 -23.81
C GLU A 93 -7.99 -17.17 -24.15
N PRO A 94 -8.76 -16.27 -24.79
CA PRO A 94 -10.09 -16.63 -25.25
C PRO A 94 -9.93 -17.78 -26.25
N CYS A 95 -10.49 -18.96 -25.94
CA CYS A 95 -10.56 -20.05 -26.90
C CYS A 95 -11.26 -19.53 -28.17
N LEU A 96 -10.48 -19.45 -29.27
CA LEU A 96 -10.93 -19.19 -30.64
C LEU A 96 -11.91 -20.25 -31.13
#